data_AF-A0A914SP67-F1
#
_entry.id   AF-A0A914SP67-F1
#
_cell.length_a   1.000
_cell.length_b   1.000
_cell.length_c   1.000
_cell.angle_alpha   90.00
_cell.angle_beta   90.00
_cell.angle_gamma   90.00
#
_symmetry.space_group_name_H-M   'P 1'
#
loop_
_entity.id
_entity.type
_entity.pdbx_description
1 polymer ?
#
loop_
_entity_poly.entity_id
_entity_poly.type
_entity_poly.pdbx_seq_one_letter_code
_entity_poly.pdbx_strand_id
1 'polypeptide(L)'
;IVVEDEFLIQVESIHNLSKPWFEHYSSFYVEVVLMYGTKNICSTTQTDKRIFSQRFKNFSIMFQQWIKTNLAVMVLPRETQVCLIVYGIRKIVDTKSEGPQDILGFTSFPLFDRDGFLMQGKVAIPLKIQQHPVVEPWGPKALIKSRSDVIIVLSTLEFGYKIQFPTVIERETITPVDISKLTVKERNMILDIFDRSCSQDNLSQDDIHLLWSNRKALLSNPDAFVATLASAASWNALNLSNIYALLDNWKLPEPQYVLDLLLPNFPDKFVRKCAIDIISKASSEFLINLIPQFLEALRFEIFEDSDLTKFLMERATKDRRFATTLYWELSHRVTSQLPPYSTRCGYI
;
A
#
# COMPACT_ATOMS: atom_id res chain seq x y z
N ILE A 1 5.65 25.11 3.36
CA ILE A 1 5.99 24.87 4.78
C ILE A 1 6.34 23.40 4.89
N VAL A 2 7.56 23.09 5.31
CA VAL A 2 7.96 21.71 5.58
C VAL A 2 7.52 21.39 7.00
N VAL A 3 6.90 20.23 7.20
CA VAL A 3 6.46 19.76 8.51
C VAL A 3 7.49 18.79 9.03
N GLU A 4 8.35 19.28 9.91
CA GLU A 4 9.42 18.52 10.56
C GLU A 4 8.91 17.74 11.78
N ASP A 5 7.69 18.02 12.23
CA ASP A 5 7.05 17.31 13.33
C ASP A 5 6.99 15.80 13.06
N GLU A 6 7.27 15.03 14.10
CA GLU A 6 7.09 13.58 14.07
C GLU A 6 5.62 13.25 13.85
N PHE A 7 5.35 12.25 13.01
CA PHE A 7 4.00 11.77 12.82
C PHE A 7 3.54 10.98 14.06
N LEU A 8 2.49 11.49 14.70
CA LEU A 8 1.87 10.88 15.88
C LEU A 8 0.44 10.43 15.57
N ILE A 9 0.08 9.27 16.09
CA ILE A 9 -1.30 8.76 16.06
C ILE A 9 -1.72 8.40 17.48
N GLN A 10 -2.88 8.87 17.89
CA GLN A 10 -3.52 8.43 19.11
C GLN A 10 -4.47 7.28 18.81
N VAL A 11 -4.25 6.13 19.44
CA VAL A 11 -5.25 5.07 19.50
C VAL A 11 -6.20 5.41 20.65
N GLU A 12 -7.44 5.81 20.32
CA GLU A 12 -8.40 6.24 21.34
C GLU A 12 -9.11 5.04 21.96
N SER A 13 -9.78 4.24 21.13
CA SER A 13 -10.65 3.16 21.59
C SER A 13 -11.05 2.19 20.49
N ILE A 14 -11.46 0.98 20.91
CA ILE A 14 -12.14 -0.01 20.06
C ILE A 14 -13.55 -0.21 20.62
N HIS A 15 -14.57 -0.22 19.76
CA HIS A 15 -15.98 -0.38 20.14
C HIS A 15 -16.63 -1.59 19.45
N ASN A 16 -17.83 -1.95 19.91
CA ASN A 16 -18.65 -3.05 19.39
C ASN A 16 -17.97 -4.43 19.46
N LEU A 17 -17.14 -4.63 20.47
CA LEU A 17 -16.40 -5.88 20.65
C LEU A 17 -17.35 -7.06 20.89
N SER A 18 -16.99 -8.21 20.31
CA SER A 18 -17.78 -9.44 20.39
C SER A 18 -17.58 -10.17 21.73
N LYS A 19 -18.60 -10.92 22.20
CA LYS A 19 -18.52 -11.71 23.45
C LYS A 19 -17.30 -12.65 23.53
N PRO A 20 -16.94 -13.41 22.47
CA PRO A 20 -15.78 -14.30 22.51
C PRO A 20 -14.47 -13.61 22.86
N TRP A 21 -14.33 -12.32 22.52
CA TRP A 21 -13.11 -11.57 22.83
C TRP A 21 -12.93 -11.42 24.34
N PHE A 22 -13.99 -11.13 25.07
CA PHE A 22 -13.92 -10.96 26.53
C PHE A 22 -13.84 -12.27 27.30
N GLU A 23 -14.36 -13.35 26.71
CA GLU A 23 -14.33 -14.68 27.31
C GLU A 23 -12.92 -15.27 27.19
N HIS A 24 -12.32 -15.20 26.00
CA HIS A 24 -11.06 -15.89 25.69
C HIS A 24 -9.79 -15.07 25.94
N TYR A 25 -9.85 -13.73 25.94
CA TYR A 25 -8.64 -12.89 26.03
C TYR A 25 -8.59 -12.07 27.33
N SER A 26 -7.40 -11.98 27.92
CA SER A 26 -7.13 -11.28 29.18
C SER A 26 -6.86 -9.79 28.97
N SER A 27 -6.15 -9.47 27.89
CA SER A 27 -5.72 -8.12 27.54
C SER A 27 -5.54 -7.98 26.03
N PHE A 28 -5.53 -6.73 25.58
CA PHE A 28 -5.51 -6.34 24.19
C PHE A 28 -4.51 -5.23 23.98
N TYR A 29 -3.86 -5.21 22.82
CA TYR A 29 -3.04 -4.08 22.38
C TYR A 29 -3.21 -3.87 20.89
N VAL A 30 -2.89 -2.67 20.43
CA VAL A 30 -2.93 -2.31 19.01
C VAL A 30 -1.50 -2.05 18.55
N GLU A 31 -1.12 -2.75 17.51
CA GLU A 31 0.12 -2.52 16.78
C GLU A 31 -0.16 -1.58 15.60
N VAL A 32 0.69 -0.58 15.41
CA VAL A 32 0.61 0.42 14.35
C VAL A 32 1.82 0.29 13.46
N VAL A 33 1.55 0.00 12.19
CA VAL A 33 2.53 -0.19 11.12
C VAL A 33 2.33 0.90 10.08
N LEU A 34 3.40 1.60 9.70
CA LEU A 34 3.39 2.46 8.51
C LEU A 34 3.95 1.67 7.33
N MET A 35 3.17 1.54 6.27
CA MET A 35 3.54 0.76 5.09
C MET A 35 3.59 1.63 3.84
N TYR A 36 4.55 1.35 2.96
CA TYR A 36 4.58 1.81 1.58
C TYR A 36 4.54 0.59 0.67
N GLY A 37 3.37 0.33 0.09
CA GLY A 37 3.11 -0.89 -0.67
C GLY A 37 3.12 -2.10 0.26
N THR A 38 4.13 -2.96 0.10
CA THR A 38 4.37 -4.15 0.93
C THR A 38 5.48 -3.95 1.98
N LYS A 39 6.16 -2.80 2.00
CA LYS A 39 7.30 -2.55 2.89
C LYS A 39 6.91 -1.72 4.10
N ASN A 40 7.44 -2.09 5.26
CA ASN A 40 7.35 -1.28 6.48
C ASN A 40 8.32 -0.09 6.38
N ILE A 41 7.82 1.12 6.61
CA ILE A 41 8.61 2.36 6.54
C ILE A 41 9.39 2.58 7.84
N CYS A 42 8.80 2.19 8.98
CA CYS A 42 9.40 2.29 10.30
C CYS A 42 9.31 0.98 11.06
N SER A 43 10.07 0.89 12.16
CA SER A 43 9.86 -0.15 13.17
C SER A 43 8.43 -0.10 13.69
N THR A 44 7.83 -1.27 13.86
CA THR A 44 6.46 -1.32 14.36
C THR A 44 6.37 -0.85 15.80
N THR A 45 5.28 -0.17 16.12
CA THR A 45 5.03 0.40 17.45
C THR A 45 3.71 -0.09 17.98
N GLN A 46 3.60 -0.28 19.30
CA GLN A 46 2.41 -0.86 19.92
C GLN A 46 1.93 -0.03 21.11
N THR A 47 0.62 -0.09 21.37
CA THR A 47 0.06 0.44 22.61
C THR A 47 0.45 -0.43 23.80
N ASP A 48 0.27 0.13 24.99
CA ASP A 48 0.23 -0.65 26.22
C ASP A 48 -0.91 -1.67 26.14
N LYS A 49 -0.72 -2.79 26.85
CA LYS A 49 -1.77 -3.79 27.03
C LYS A 49 -2.88 -3.17 27.88
N ARG A 50 -4.11 -3.25 27.39
CA ARG A 50 -5.32 -2.81 28.08
C ARG A 50 -6.21 -3.99 28.38
N ILE A 51 -6.77 -4.00 29.59
CA ILE A 51 -7.73 -5.00 30.02
C ILE A 51 -9.12 -4.47 29.70
N PHE A 52 -10.00 -5.36 29.22
CA PHE A 52 -11.39 -4.99 29.06
C PHE A 52 -12.05 -4.73 30.41
N SER A 53 -12.62 -3.53 30.59
CA SER A 53 -13.39 -3.19 31.78
C SER A 53 -14.89 -3.29 31.51
N GLN A 54 -15.55 -4.23 32.17
CA GLN A 54 -17.02 -4.37 32.16
C GLN A 54 -17.76 -3.18 32.79
N ARG A 55 -17.04 -2.19 33.35
CA ARG A 55 -17.65 -1.00 33.95
C ARG A 55 -18.47 -0.17 32.97
N PHE A 56 -18.16 -0.26 31.67
CA PHE A 56 -18.94 0.40 30.63
C PHE A 56 -19.80 -0.65 29.91
N LYS A 57 -21.12 -0.41 29.86
CA LYS A 57 -22.09 -1.22 29.07
C LYS A 57 -21.83 -1.20 27.56
N ASN A 58 -20.75 -0.55 27.11
CA ASN A 58 -20.53 -0.15 25.73
C ASN A 58 -19.57 -1.08 24.97
N PHE A 59 -19.22 -2.25 25.52
CA PHE A 59 -18.36 -3.27 24.89
C PHE A 59 -17.15 -2.65 24.17
N SER A 60 -16.45 -1.78 24.88
CA SER A 60 -15.34 -0.98 24.34
C SER A 60 -14.08 -1.08 25.19
N ILE A 61 -12.92 -1.00 24.53
CA ILE A 61 -11.60 -0.89 25.17
C ILE A 61 -11.07 0.52 24.92
N MET A 62 -10.67 1.21 25.98
CA MET A 62 -10.08 2.55 25.90
C MET A 62 -8.56 2.43 26.00
N PHE A 63 -7.87 2.97 24.99
CA PHE A 63 -6.40 3.02 24.95
C PHE A 63 -5.89 4.40 25.34
N GLN A 64 -6.45 5.44 24.70
CA GLN A 64 -6.12 6.86 24.89
C GLN A 64 -4.61 7.14 24.83
N GLN A 65 -3.89 6.43 23.96
CA GLN A 65 -2.43 6.42 23.94
C GLN A 65 -1.91 6.99 22.62
N TRP A 66 -1.02 7.96 22.72
CA TRP A 66 -0.25 8.48 21.59
C TRP A 66 0.91 7.54 21.28
N ILE A 67 1.03 7.21 20.00
CA ILE A 67 2.09 6.36 19.45
C ILE A 67 2.99 7.25 18.61
N LYS A 68 4.28 7.19 18.91
CA LYS A 68 5.33 7.90 18.17
C LYS A 68 5.91 6.98 17.12
N THR A 69 5.90 7.42 15.86
CA THR A 69 6.44 6.63 14.74
C THR A 69 7.92 6.91 14.47
N ASN A 70 8.51 7.90 15.16
CA ASN A 70 9.89 8.38 14.99
C ASN A 70 10.24 8.80 13.55
N LEU A 71 9.23 9.11 12.74
CA LEU A 71 9.39 9.63 11.39
C LEU A 71 8.74 11.01 11.30
N ALA A 72 9.47 11.97 10.74
CA ALA A 72 8.90 13.27 10.39
C ALA A 72 7.89 13.12 9.25
N VAL A 73 6.81 13.91 9.31
CA VAL A 73 5.74 13.89 8.28
C VAL A 73 6.31 14.10 6.87
N MET A 74 7.33 14.95 6.71
CA MET A 74 7.97 15.23 5.42
C MET A 74 8.67 14.04 4.75
N VAL A 75 9.06 13.01 5.52
CA VAL A 75 9.77 11.83 5.00
C VAL A 75 8.78 10.78 4.48
N LEU A 76 7.52 10.85 4.91
CA LEU A 76 6.51 9.86 4.56
C LEU A 76 6.11 9.99 3.08
N PRO A 77 6.20 8.90 2.30
CA PRO A 77 5.71 8.88 0.92
C PRO A 77 4.21 9.19 0.82
N ARG A 78 3.78 9.65 -0.34
CA ARG A 78 2.38 10.02 -0.61
C ARG A 78 1.39 8.88 -0.41
N GLU A 79 1.80 7.67 -0.74
CA GLU A 79 0.97 6.47 -0.72
C GLU A 79 1.05 5.70 0.60
N THR A 80 1.66 6.30 1.64
CA THR A 80 1.76 5.71 2.98
C THR A 80 0.39 5.24 3.48
N GLN A 81 0.30 3.97 3.83
CA GLN A 81 -0.83 3.36 4.51
C GLN A 81 -0.52 3.22 5.99
N VAL A 82 -1.45 3.64 6.84
CA VAL A 82 -1.42 3.35 8.26
C VAL A 82 -2.21 2.07 8.48
N CYS A 83 -1.53 1.02 8.95
CA CYS A 83 -2.12 -0.27 9.28
C CYS A 83 -2.18 -0.44 10.79
N LEU A 84 -3.32 -0.94 11.26
CA LEU A 84 -3.60 -1.20 12.66
C LEU A 84 -3.91 -2.68 12.79
N ILE A 85 -3.18 -3.36 13.67
CA ILE A 85 -3.37 -4.78 13.94
C ILE A 85 -3.75 -4.91 15.41
N VAL A 86 -4.90 -5.53 15.67
CA VAL A 86 -5.42 -5.71 17.02
C VAL A 86 -5.05 -7.10 17.51
N TYR A 87 -4.32 -7.14 18.61
CA TYR A 87 -3.90 -8.38 19.25
C TYR A 87 -4.69 -8.64 20.52
N GLY A 88 -4.95 -9.93 20.77
CA GLY A 88 -5.51 -10.44 22.01
C GLY A 88 -4.55 -11.43 22.65
N ILE A 89 -4.32 -11.29 23.95
CA ILE A 89 -3.54 -12.24 24.74
C ILE A 89 -4.50 -13.25 25.36
N ARG A 90 -4.39 -14.53 25.00
CA ARG A 90 -5.30 -15.57 25.50
C ARG A 90 -5.20 -15.70 27.02
N LYS A 91 -6.33 -15.98 27.67
CA LYS A 91 -6.35 -16.36 29.08
C LYS A 91 -5.76 -17.77 29.21
N ILE A 92 -4.75 -17.92 30.06
CA ILE A 92 -4.33 -19.23 30.54
C ILE A 92 -4.98 -19.44 31.91
N VAL A 93 -5.63 -20.58 32.10
CA VAL A 93 -6.15 -20.99 33.40
C VAL A 93 -4.95 -21.43 34.27
N ASP A 94 -4.85 -20.90 35.49
CA ASP A 94 -3.90 -21.30 36.54
C ASP A 94 -2.41 -20.92 36.43
N THR A 95 -2.03 -19.93 35.60
CA THR A 95 -0.66 -19.36 35.67
C THR A 95 -0.66 -17.83 35.59
N LYS A 96 0.29 -17.18 36.29
CA LYS A 96 0.57 -15.73 36.15
C LYS A 96 1.26 -15.37 34.83
N SER A 97 1.46 -16.36 33.96
CA SER A 97 2.17 -16.22 32.68
C SER A 97 1.24 -15.65 31.62
N GLU A 98 1.79 -14.82 30.73
CA GLU A 98 1.04 -14.32 29.57
C GLU A 98 0.74 -15.47 28.60
N GLY A 99 -0.49 -15.51 28.10
CA GLY A 99 -0.89 -16.46 27.08
C GLY A 99 -0.34 -16.15 25.69
N PRO A 100 -0.51 -17.07 24.73
CA PRO A 100 -0.17 -16.79 23.34
C PRO A 100 -0.99 -15.60 22.82
N GLN A 101 -0.35 -14.81 21.95
CA GLN A 101 -0.97 -13.69 21.27
C GLN A 101 -1.64 -14.15 19.97
N ASP A 102 -2.86 -13.70 19.75
CA ASP A 102 -3.57 -13.88 18.48
C ASP A 102 -3.84 -12.52 17.83
N ILE A 103 -3.78 -12.49 16.51
CA ILE A 103 -4.33 -11.39 15.74
C ILE A 103 -5.86 -11.57 15.66
N LEU A 104 -6.59 -10.59 16.19
CA LEU A 104 -8.05 -10.62 16.25
C LEU A 104 -8.69 -9.93 15.04
N GLY A 105 -7.98 -8.95 14.49
CA GLY A 105 -8.42 -8.21 13.33
C GLY A 105 -7.45 -7.10 12.98
N PHE A 106 -7.68 -6.52 11.81
CA PHE A 106 -6.81 -5.49 11.28
C PHE A 106 -7.62 -4.47 10.48
N THR A 107 -7.05 -3.31 10.27
CA THR A 107 -7.58 -2.32 9.33
C THR A 107 -6.46 -1.43 8.80
N SER A 108 -6.72 -0.77 7.68
CA SER A 108 -5.77 0.12 7.03
C SER A 108 -6.48 1.35 6.49
N PHE A 109 -5.76 2.46 6.44
CA PHE A 109 -6.22 3.68 5.78
C PHE A 109 -5.05 4.48 5.21
N PRO A 110 -5.27 5.23 4.12
CA PRO A 110 -4.25 6.10 3.56
C PRO A 110 -4.00 7.28 4.48
N LEU A 111 -2.72 7.59 4.70
CA LEU A 111 -2.30 8.76 5.50
C LEU A 111 -2.70 10.08 4.83
N PHE A 112 -2.67 10.11 3.52
CA PHE A 112 -3.03 11.27 2.71
C PHE A 112 -4.31 10.94 1.92
N ASP A 113 -5.28 11.84 1.89
CA ASP A 113 -6.55 11.68 1.18
C ASP A 113 -6.38 11.60 -0.35
N ARG A 114 -7.47 11.61 -1.13
CA ARG A 114 -7.41 11.53 -2.60
C ARG A 114 -6.70 12.72 -3.25
N ASP A 115 -6.84 13.91 -2.68
CA ASP A 115 -6.29 15.17 -3.21
C ASP A 115 -4.87 15.47 -2.65
N GLY A 116 -4.36 14.58 -1.80
CA GLY A 116 -3.02 14.67 -1.22
C GLY A 116 -2.96 15.44 0.07
N PHE A 117 -4.08 15.76 0.70
CA PHE A 117 -4.08 16.35 2.03
C PHE A 117 -3.81 15.31 3.10
N LEU A 118 -2.97 15.65 4.08
CA LEU A 118 -2.76 14.83 5.26
C LEU A 118 -4.07 14.66 6.02
N MET A 119 -4.41 13.41 6.38
CA MET A 119 -5.56 13.11 7.22
C MET A 119 -5.31 13.63 8.64
N GLN A 120 -6.13 14.58 9.08
CA GLN A 120 -6.02 15.25 10.38
C GLN A 120 -7.27 15.02 11.23
N GLY A 121 -7.07 14.88 12.54
CA GLY A 121 -8.14 14.75 13.52
C GLY A 121 -8.70 13.35 13.68
N LYS A 122 -9.95 13.26 14.14
CA LYS A 122 -10.59 12.00 14.53
C LYS A 122 -11.10 11.19 13.35
N VAL A 123 -10.75 9.91 13.33
CA VAL A 123 -11.20 8.95 12.32
C VAL A 123 -11.70 7.68 12.99
N ALA A 124 -12.88 7.21 12.59
CA ALA A 124 -13.42 5.91 12.98
C ALA A 124 -13.35 4.95 11.79
N ILE A 125 -12.76 3.78 12.00
CA ILE A 125 -12.46 2.81 10.93
C ILE A 125 -12.97 1.43 11.37
N PRO A 126 -13.70 0.69 10.51
CA PRO A 126 -14.09 -0.68 10.81
C PRO A 126 -12.86 -1.60 10.82
N LEU A 127 -12.88 -2.59 11.71
CA LEU A 127 -11.91 -3.67 11.78
C LEU A 127 -12.39 -4.86 10.96
N LYS A 128 -11.51 -5.39 10.10
CA LYS A 128 -11.71 -6.68 9.46
C LYS A 128 -11.32 -7.77 10.46
N ILE A 129 -12.30 -8.48 10.98
CA ILE A 129 -12.08 -9.57 11.94
C ILE A 129 -11.39 -10.73 11.24
N GLN A 130 -10.32 -11.23 11.86
CA GLN A 130 -9.56 -12.33 11.30
C GLN A 130 -10.34 -13.64 11.46
N GLN A 131 -10.63 -14.30 10.34
CA GLN A 131 -11.22 -15.64 10.30
C GLN A 131 -10.23 -16.70 9.79
N HIS A 132 -9.27 -16.28 8.97
CA HIS A 132 -8.25 -17.13 8.34
C HIS A 132 -6.87 -16.44 8.40
N PRO A 133 -5.76 -17.18 8.30
CA PRO A 133 -4.43 -16.57 8.20
C PRO A 133 -4.39 -15.55 7.07
N VAL A 134 -3.87 -14.36 7.37
CA VAL A 134 -3.82 -13.23 6.43
C VAL A 134 -2.51 -13.30 5.65
N VAL A 135 -2.60 -13.15 4.33
CA VAL A 135 -1.44 -12.92 3.48
C VAL A 135 -1.28 -11.41 3.34
N GLU A 136 -0.12 -10.89 3.75
CA GLU A 136 0.25 -9.50 3.50
C GLU A 136 0.35 -9.25 1.98
N PRO A 137 -0.07 -8.08 1.47
CA PRO A 137 -0.55 -6.90 2.18
C PRO A 137 -2.01 -7.02 2.61
N TRP A 138 -2.36 -6.31 3.69
CA TRP A 138 -3.64 -6.35 4.43
C TRP A 138 -4.91 -5.95 3.63
N GLY A 139 -4.81 -5.83 2.30
CA GLY A 139 -5.94 -5.69 1.40
C GLY A 139 -6.63 -4.32 1.47
N PRO A 140 -7.75 -4.16 0.72
CA PRO A 140 -8.47 -2.90 0.64
C PRO A 140 -9.12 -2.51 1.98
N LYS A 141 -9.27 -1.20 2.18
CA LYS A 141 -9.89 -0.58 3.35
C LYS A 141 -11.24 -1.24 3.68
N ALA A 142 -11.41 -1.65 4.94
CA ALA A 142 -12.66 -2.23 5.40
C ALA A 142 -13.81 -1.20 5.32
N LEU A 143 -15.01 -1.67 4.94
CA LEU A 143 -16.21 -0.85 4.87
C LEU A 143 -17.12 -1.16 6.05
N ILE A 144 -17.78 -0.13 6.60
CA ILE A 144 -18.80 -0.29 7.63
C ILE A 144 -20.04 -0.82 6.94
N LYS A 145 -20.38 -2.08 7.21
CA LYS A 145 -21.60 -2.73 6.69
C LYS A 145 -22.75 -2.60 7.66
N SER A 146 -22.47 -2.73 8.95
CA SER A 146 -23.46 -2.77 10.02
C SER A 146 -23.05 -1.87 11.17
N ARG A 147 -24.05 -1.39 11.92
CA ARG A 147 -23.85 -0.68 13.19
C ARG A 147 -23.16 -1.53 14.26
N SER A 148 -23.16 -2.85 14.08
CA SER A 148 -22.54 -3.82 14.98
C SER A 148 -21.08 -4.12 14.63
N ASP A 149 -20.54 -3.55 13.54
CA ASP A 149 -19.16 -3.81 13.14
C ASP A 149 -18.21 -3.26 14.21
N VAL A 150 -17.13 -4.00 14.48
CA VAL A 150 -16.10 -3.57 15.41
C VAL A 150 -15.38 -2.37 14.79
N ILE A 151 -15.32 -1.26 15.50
CA ILE A 151 -14.69 -0.02 15.01
C ILE A 151 -13.52 0.37 15.92
N ILE A 152 -12.45 0.86 15.32
CA ILE A 152 -11.35 1.52 16.01
C ILE A 152 -11.44 3.02 15.76
N VAL A 153 -11.31 3.80 16.83
CA VAL A 153 -11.30 5.26 16.80
C VAL A 153 -9.88 5.72 17.05
N LEU A 154 -9.41 6.59 16.17
CA LEU A 154 -8.08 7.19 16.20
C LEU A 154 -8.18 8.71 16.16
N SER A 155 -7.15 9.38 16.65
CA SER A 155 -6.88 10.79 16.36
C SER A 155 -5.49 10.93 15.75
N THR A 156 -5.39 11.61 14.62
CA THR A 156 -4.10 12.04 14.06
C THR A 156 -3.79 13.48 14.50
N LEU A 157 -2.55 13.92 14.26
CA LEU A 157 -2.15 15.31 14.55
C LEU A 157 -3.05 16.32 13.85
N GLU A 158 -3.52 17.31 14.61
CA GLU A 158 -4.27 18.45 14.10
C GLU A 158 -3.36 19.67 14.04
N PHE A 159 -3.17 20.19 12.83
CA PHE A 159 -2.48 21.44 12.57
C PHE A 159 -3.53 22.53 12.31
N GLY A 160 -3.19 23.78 12.63
CA GLY A 160 -4.06 24.93 12.34
C GLY A 160 -4.25 25.23 10.84
N TYR A 161 -3.72 24.37 9.96
CA TYR A 161 -3.76 24.50 8.51
C TYR A 161 -3.82 23.12 7.85
N LYS A 162 -4.29 23.07 6.60
CA LYS A 162 -4.27 21.85 5.79
C LYS A 162 -2.88 21.62 5.22
N ILE A 163 -2.29 20.47 5.50
CA ILE A 163 -1.01 20.05 4.90
C ILE A 163 -1.33 19.26 3.64
N GLN A 164 -0.73 19.64 2.52
CA GLN A 164 -0.84 18.91 1.26
C GLN A 164 0.53 18.36 0.86
N PHE A 165 0.54 17.13 0.37
CA PHE A 165 1.72 16.53 -0.23
C PHE A 165 2.13 17.32 -1.49
N PRO A 166 3.42 17.66 -1.65
CA PRO A 166 3.86 18.51 -2.74
C PRO A 166 3.62 17.85 -4.10
N THR A 167 3.12 18.63 -5.05
CA THR A 167 3.00 18.20 -6.45
C THR A 167 4.35 18.33 -7.13
N VAL A 168 4.83 17.24 -7.71
CA VAL A 168 6.11 17.21 -8.44
C VAL A 168 5.89 17.72 -9.86
N ILE A 169 6.04 19.02 -10.05
CA ILE A 169 5.89 19.69 -11.35
C ILE A 169 7.22 19.67 -12.11
N GLU A 170 8.30 20.07 -11.45
CA GLU A 170 9.63 20.11 -12.05
C GLU A 170 10.34 18.76 -11.92
N ARG A 171 10.93 18.31 -13.03
CA ARG A 171 11.70 17.08 -13.13
C ARG A 171 13.18 17.42 -13.12
N GLU A 172 13.97 16.65 -12.39
CA GLU A 172 15.42 16.79 -12.44
C GLU A 172 15.92 16.52 -13.88
N THR A 173 16.90 17.31 -14.32
CA THR A 173 17.54 17.05 -15.62
C THR A 173 18.45 15.83 -15.48
N ILE A 174 18.14 14.77 -16.21
CA ILE A 174 18.97 13.56 -16.24
C ILE A 174 19.85 13.61 -17.49
N THR A 175 21.16 13.57 -17.27
CA THR A 175 22.14 13.31 -18.34
C THR A 175 22.34 11.80 -18.46
N PRO A 176 21.93 11.16 -19.58
CA PRO A 176 22.16 9.74 -19.78
C PRO A 176 23.66 9.44 -19.74
N VAL A 177 24.01 8.35 -19.05
CA VAL A 177 25.38 7.86 -19.00
C VAL A 177 25.47 6.71 -19.98
N ASP A 178 26.49 6.70 -20.83
CA ASP A 178 26.70 5.55 -21.71
C ASP A 178 27.05 4.31 -20.88
N ILE A 179 26.36 3.20 -21.14
CA ILE A 179 26.60 1.89 -20.52
C ILE A 179 28.06 1.47 -20.72
N SER A 180 28.72 1.94 -21.78
CA SER A 180 30.16 1.74 -22.06
C SER A 180 31.10 2.23 -20.94
N LYS A 181 30.63 3.11 -20.06
CA LYS A 181 31.39 3.62 -18.90
C LYS A 181 31.38 2.70 -17.69
N LEU A 182 30.43 1.75 -17.62
CA LEU A 182 30.40 0.75 -16.54
C LEU A 182 31.59 -0.22 -16.65
N THR A 183 32.07 -0.72 -15.52
CA THR A 183 33.08 -1.77 -15.55
C THR A 183 32.49 -3.08 -16.10
N VAL A 184 33.33 -3.92 -16.70
CA VAL A 184 32.90 -5.25 -17.19
C VAL A 184 32.28 -6.08 -16.06
N LYS A 185 32.82 -5.95 -14.84
CA LYS A 185 32.32 -6.64 -13.65
C LYS A 185 30.89 -6.22 -13.31
N GLU A 186 30.62 -4.90 -13.27
CA GLU A 186 29.28 -4.37 -12.99
C GLU A 186 28.26 -4.79 -14.05
N ARG A 187 28.64 -4.75 -15.33
CA ARG A 187 27.75 -5.21 -16.40
C ARG A 187 27.37 -6.68 -16.25
N ASN A 188 28.36 -7.54 -15.96
CA ASN A 188 28.11 -8.97 -15.80
C ASN A 188 27.21 -9.25 -14.60
N MET A 189 27.38 -8.53 -13.49
CA MET A 189 26.47 -8.64 -12.34
C MET A 189 25.06 -8.17 -12.68
N ILE A 190 24.92 -7.07 -13.41
CA ILE A 190 23.62 -6.54 -13.81
C ILE A 190 22.89 -7.53 -14.74
N LEU A 191 23.61 -8.17 -15.66
CA LEU A 191 23.04 -9.22 -16.52
C LEU A 191 22.59 -10.45 -15.70
N ASP A 192 23.40 -10.89 -14.74
CA ASP A 192 23.03 -11.98 -13.83
C ASP A 192 21.77 -11.67 -13.00
N ILE A 193 21.60 -10.41 -12.56
CA ILE A 193 20.38 -9.96 -11.88
C ILE A 193 19.15 -10.13 -12.80
N PHE A 194 19.28 -9.84 -14.10
CA PHE A 194 18.17 -9.98 -15.05
C PHE A 194 17.83 -11.44 -15.35
N ASP A 195 18.84 -12.31 -15.46
CA ASP A 195 18.65 -13.74 -15.71
C ASP A 195 17.97 -14.45 -14.52
N ARG A 196 18.13 -13.94 -13.30
CA ARG A 196 17.53 -14.50 -12.07
C ARG A 196 16.00 -14.36 -11.96
N SER A 197 15.31 -13.82 -12.98
CA SER A 197 13.88 -13.47 -12.97
C SER A 197 13.56 -12.45 -11.86
N CYS A 198 13.50 -11.18 -12.26
CA CYS A 198 13.42 -10.02 -11.38
C CYS A 198 12.07 -9.86 -10.64
N SER A 199 11.71 -10.75 -9.73
CA SER A 199 10.83 -10.34 -8.62
C SER A 199 11.67 -9.54 -7.62
N GLN A 200 11.12 -8.44 -7.11
CA GLN A 200 11.78 -7.57 -6.11
C GLN A 200 12.27 -8.37 -4.89
N ASP A 201 11.60 -9.48 -4.57
CA ASP A 201 11.89 -10.33 -3.41
C ASP A 201 13.21 -11.10 -3.53
N ASN A 202 13.79 -11.18 -4.74
CA ASN A 202 15.03 -11.91 -5.00
C ASN A 202 16.27 -11.01 -5.09
N LEU A 203 16.12 -9.69 -4.94
CA LEU A 203 17.24 -8.75 -5.01
C LEU A 203 17.95 -8.65 -3.65
N SER A 204 19.27 -8.90 -3.64
CA SER A 204 20.10 -8.65 -2.47
C SER A 204 20.30 -7.14 -2.25
N GLN A 205 20.77 -6.75 -1.06
CA GLN A 205 21.11 -5.35 -0.78
C GLN A 205 22.21 -4.82 -1.73
N ASP A 206 23.15 -5.68 -2.12
CA ASP A 206 24.19 -5.34 -3.09
C ASP A 206 23.61 -5.14 -4.50
N ASP A 207 22.66 -5.99 -4.91
CA ASP A 207 21.95 -5.85 -6.18
C ASP A 207 21.17 -4.52 -6.23
N ILE A 208 20.46 -4.18 -5.15
CA ILE A 208 19.71 -2.92 -5.01
C ILE A 208 20.65 -1.72 -5.15
N HIS A 209 21.77 -1.73 -4.42
CA HIS A 209 22.75 -0.64 -4.47
C HIS A 209 23.38 -0.53 -5.87
N LEU A 210 23.72 -1.65 -6.50
CA LEU A 210 24.31 -1.70 -7.83
C LEU A 210 23.37 -1.12 -8.90
N LEU A 211 22.09 -1.51 -8.88
CA LEU A 211 21.09 -1.00 -9.82
C LEU A 211 20.84 0.50 -9.60
N TRP A 212 20.65 0.91 -8.35
CA TRP A 212 20.34 2.31 -8.04
C TRP A 212 21.51 3.25 -8.36
N SER A 213 22.75 2.86 -8.05
CA SER A 213 23.94 3.65 -8.36
C SER A 213 24.13 3.84 -9.87
N ASN A 214 23.79 2.83 -10.68
CA ASN A 214 23.97 2.83 -12.13
C ASN A 214 22.70 3.21 -12.93
N ARG A 215 21.63 3.64 -12.27
CA ARG A 215 20.31 3.95 -12.88
C ARG A 215 20.36 4.84 -14.12
N LYS A 216 21.27 5.84 -14.17
CA LYS A 216 21.43 6.74 -15.33
C LYS A 216 22.04 6.06 -16.56
N ALA A 217 22.82 5.00 -16.35
CA ALA A 217 23.35 4.17 -17.43
C ALA A 217 22.30 3.18 -17.94
N LEU A 218 21.38 2.76 -17.07
CA LEU A 218 20.36 1.75 -17.38
C LEU A 218 19.15 2.28 -18.15
N LEU A 219 19.02 3.59 -18.36
CA LEU A 219 17.89 4.23 -19.07
C LEU A 219 17.60 3.62 -20.46
N SER A 220 18.64 3.17 -21.16
CA SER A 220 18.52 2.58 -22.49
C SER A 220 18.11 1.11 -22.48
N ASN A 221 18.10 0.46 -21.31
CA ASN A 221 17.77 -0.94 -21.13
C ASN A 221 16.33 -1.10 -20.58
N PRO A 222 15.38 -1.60 -21.38
CA PRO A 222 14.00 -1.80 -20.93
C PRO A 222 13.87 -2.83 -19.80
N ASP A 223 14.68 -3.89 -19.81
CA ASP A 223 14.56 -4.99 -18.86
C ASP A 223 14.95 -4.55 -17.43
N ALA A 224 15.80 -3.53 -17.33
CA ALA A 224 16.25 -2.95 -16.08
C ALA A 224 15.19 -2.05 -15.41
N PHE A 225 14.09 -1.72 -16.10
CA PHE A 225 13.14 -0.70 -15.66
C PHE A 225 12.52 -1.00 -14.30
N VAL A 226 11.83 -2.13 -14.18
CA VAL A 226 11.12 -2.52 -12.95
C VAL A 226 12.10 -2.76 -11.80
N ALA A 227 13.21 -3.45 -12.06
CA ALA A 227 14.24 -3.74 -11.06
C ALA A 227 14.91 -2.45 -10.52
N THR A 228 15.17 -1.47 -11.39
CA THR A 228 15.76 -0.19 -10.97
C THR A 228 14.79 0.63 -10.13
N LEU A 229 13.50 0.67 -10.50
CA LEU A 229 12.48 1.34 -9.69
C LEU A 229 12.28 0.65 -8.33
N ALA A 230 12.31 -0.68 -8.30
CA ALA A 230 12.26 -1.48 -7.07
C ALA A 230 13.42 -1.19 -6.12
N SER A 231 14.54 -0.69 -6.66
CA SER A 231 15.79 -0.37 -5.95
C SER A 231 15.82 1.08 -5.41
N ALA A 232 14.76 1.87 -5.60
CA ALA A 232 14.67 3.22 -5.05
C ALA A 232 14.70 3.20 -3.51
N ALA A 233 15.66 3.94 -2.94
CA ALA A 233 15.90 3.95 -1.49
C ALA A 233 14.78 4.62 -0.69
N SER A 234 14.18 5.70 -1.21
CA SER A 234 13.04 6.36 -0.56
C SER A 234 12.14 7.07 -1.56
N TRP A 235 10.83 6.99 -1.31
CA TRP A 235 9.75 7.62 -2.09
C TRP A 235 9.21 8.89 -1.41
N ASN A 236 10.07 9.58 -0.65
CA ASN A 236 9.74 10.86 -0.04
C ASN A 236 9.69 11.96 -1.10
N ALA A 237 9.03 13.08 -0.77
CA ALA A 237 8.84 14.19 -1.70
C ALA A 237 10.12 14.72 -2.36
N LEU A 238 11.26 14.67 -1.64
CA LEU A 238 12.55 15.18 -2.12
C LEU A 238 13.11 14.35 -3.28
N ASN A 239 12.88 13.03 -3.26
CA ASN A 239 13.43 12.12 -4.27
C ASN A 239 12.51 11.91 -5.48
N LEU A 240 11.22 12.25 -5.36
CA LEU A 240 10.26 12.00 -6.44
C LEU A 240 10.61 12.73 -7.73
N SER A 241 11.21 13.92 -7.67
CA SER A 241 11.64 14.62 -8.89
C SER A 241 12.69 13.82 -9.68
N ASN A 242 13.67 13.21 -8.99
CA ASN A 242 14.66 12.31 -9.60
C ASN A 242 14.01 11.04 -10.15
N ILE A 243 13.16 10.38 -9.35
CA ILE A 243 12.50 9.12 -9.73
C ILE A 243 11.60 9.33 -10.95
N TYR A 244 10.78 10.37 -10.92
CA TYR A 244 9.86 10.64 -12.00
C TYR A 244 10.57 11.11 -13.27
N ALA A 245 11.69 11.83 -13.13
CA ALA A 245 12.55 12.10 -14.27
C ALA A 245 13.09 10.80 -14.92
N LEU A 246 13.45 9.78 -14.13
CA LEU A 246 13.89 8.49 -14.67
C LEU A 246 12.78 7.83 -15.49
N LEU A 247 11.54 7.85 -14.99
CA LEU A 247 10.37 7.31 -15.69
C LEU A 247 10.13 8.00 -17.04
N ASP A 248 10.24 9.33 -17.10
CA ASP A 248 10.03 10.09 -18.34
C ASP A 248 11.09 9.82 -19.41
N ASN A 249 12.33 9.54 -18.98
CA ASN A 249 13.48 9.37 -19.88
C ASN A 249 13.80 7.90 -20.18
N TRP A 250 13.09 6.95 -19.58
CA TRP A 250 13.36 5.53 -19.77
C TRP A 250 12.94 5.06 -21.17
N LYS A 251 13.74 4.20 -21.79
CA LYS A 251 13.35 3.54 -23.05
C LYS A 251 12.13 2.67 -22.80
N LEU A 252 11.03 2.96 -23.52
CA LEU A 252 9.74 2.29 -23.30
C LEU A 252 9.86 0.75 -23.32
N PRO A 253 9.52 0.06 -22.22
CA PRO A 253 9.48 -1.40 -22.17
C PRO A 253 8.23 -1.96 -22.87
N GLU A 254 8.25 -3.26 -23.17
CA GLU A 254 7.07 -3.93 -23.70
C GLU A 254 5.98 -4.05 -22.62
N PRO A 255 4.68 -4.02 -23.01
CA PRO A 255 3.56 -4.08 -22.07
C PRO A 255 3.60 -5.23 -21.05
N GLN A 256 4.13 -6.40 -21.45
CA GLN A 256 4.22 -7.57 -20.58
C GLN A 256 5.16 -7.37 -19.39
N TYR A 257 6.21 -6.55 -19.55
CA TYR A 257 7.23 -6.34 -18.51
C TYR A 257 6.84 -5.29 -17.48
N VAL A 258 5.77 -4.53 -17.70
CA VAL A 258 5.32 -3.48 -16.75
C VAL A 258 4.10 -3.86 -15.94
N LEU A 259 3.58 -5.08 -16.13
CA LEU A 259 2.46 -5.58 -15.33
C LEU A 259 2.81 -5.64 -13.83
N ASP A 260 4.07 -5.89 -13.51
CA ASP A 260 4.57 -5.92 -12.13
C ASP A 260 4.44 -4.55 -11.44
N LEU A 261 4.43 -3.45 -12.20
CA LEU A 261 4.21 -2.11 -11.65
C LEU A 261 2.76 -1.90 -11.17
N LEU A 262 1.84 -2.82 -11.50
CA LEU A 262 0.48 -2.83 -10.98
C LEU A 262 0.34 -3.70 -9.72
N LEU A 263 1.39 -4.39 -9.28
CA LEU A 263 1.41 -5.16 -8.05
C LEU A 263 1.58 -4.26 -6.80
N PRO A 264 1.24 -4.74 -5.59
CA PRO A 264 1.26 -3.89 -4.39
C PRO A 264 2.65 -3.36 -4.00
N ASN A 265 3.72 -3.92 -4.57
CA ASN A 265 5.08 -3.44 -4.40
C ASN A 265 5.30 -2.03 -4.96
N PHE A 266 4.48 -1.61 -5.92
CA PHE A 266 4.54 -0.29 -6.56
C PHE A 266 3.23 0.47 -6.31
N PRO A 267 3.07 1.07 -5.12
CA PRO A 267 1.85 1.82 -4.80
C PRO A 267 1.81 3.20 -5.47
N ASP A 268 2.97 3.79 -5.84
CA ASP A 268 3.08 5.15 -6.37
C ASP A 268 2.14 5.40 -7.55
N LYS A 269 1.34 6.46 -7.43
CA LYS A 269 0.32 6.78 -8.43
C LYS A 269 0.91 7.07 -9.81
N PHE A 270 2.05 7.75 -9.88
CA PHE A 270 2.67 8.15 -11.14
C PHE A 270 3.33 6.94 -11.84
N VAL A 271 3.97 6.04 -11.08
CA VAL A 271 4.50 4.76 -11.59
C VAL A 271 3.37 3.92 -12.17
N ARG A 272 2.27 3.75 -11.43
CA ARG A 272 1.11 2.98 -11.90
C ARG A 272 0.49 3.60 -13.14
N LYS A 273 0.35 4.93 -13.19
CA LYS A 273 -0.09 5.63 -14.39
C LYS A 273 0.84 5.36 -15.58
N CYS A 274 2.16 5.45 -15.39
CA CYS A 274 3.15 5.17 -16.43
C CYS A 274 2.99 3.74 -16.99
N ALA A 275 2.76 2.75 -16.10
CA ALA A 275 2.49 1.38 -16.51
C ALA A 275 1.23 1.28 -17.39
N ILE A 276 0.13 1.95 -16.98
CA ILE A 276 -1.11 2.00 -17.78
C ILE A 276 -0.89 2.69 -19.13
N ASP A 277 -0.15 3.80 -19.17
CA ASP A 277 0.17 4.53 -20.41
C ASP A 277 0.98 3.64 -21.38
N ILE A 278 1.87 2.78 -20.88
CA ILE A 278 2.61 1.79 -21.69
C ILE A 278 1.67 0.68 -22.18
N ILE A 279 0.91 0.07 -21.26
CA ILE A 279 0.01 -1.05 -21.55
C ILE A 279 -1.09 -0.66 -22.54
N SER A 280 -1.60 0.57 -22.43
CA SER A 280 -2.69 1.08 -23.29
C SER A 280 -2.36 1.07 -24.79
N LYS A 281 -1.07 1.02 -25.15
CA LYS A 281 -0.57 0.96 -26.53
C LYS A 281 -0.57 -0.45 -27.12
N ALA A 282 -0.85 -1.48 -26.30
CA ALA A 282 -0.91 -2.87 -26.74
C ALA A 282 -2.12 -3.14 -27.64
N SER A 283 -2.14 -4.30 -28.30
CA SER A 283 -3.26 -4.73 -29.14
C SER A 283 -4.53 -4.97 -28.30
N SER A 284 -5.71 -4.78 -28.90
CA SER A 284 -6.98 -5.09 -28.22
C SER A 284 -7.04 -6.54 -27.71
N GLU A 285 -6.49 -7.50 -28.45
CA GLU A 285 -6.48 -8.91 -28.05
C GLU A 285 -5.63 -9.13 -26.79
N PHE A 286 -4.44 -8.54 -26.74
CA PHE A 286 -3.58 -8.59 -25.57
C PHE A 286 -4.28 -7.98 -24.35
N LEU A 287 -4.90 -6.80 -24.52
CA LEU A 287 -5.62 -6.12 -23.44
C LEU A 287 -6.81 -6.92 -22.90
N ILE A 288 -7.57 -7.60 -23.77
CA ILE A 288 -8.70 -8.44 -23.35
C ILE A 288 -8.20 -9.62 -22.51
N ASN A 289 -7.09 -10.24 -22.91
CA ASN A 289 -6.50 -11.37 -22.17
C ASN A 289 -5.94 -10.95 -20.80
N LEU A 290 -5.65 -9.66 -20.60
CA LEU A 290 -5.18 -9.10 -19.33
C LEU A 290 -6.27 -8.61 -18.37
N ILE A 291 -7.55 -8.66 -18.77
CA ILE A 291 -8.67 -8.20 -17.92
C ILE A 291 -8.63 -8.86 -16.53
N PRO A 292 -8.45 -10.18 -16.38
CA PRO A 292 -8.38 -10.80 -15.05
C PRO A 292 -7.27 -10.20 -14.17
N GLN A 293 -6.10 -9.93 -14.75
CA GLN A 293 -4.95 -9.34 -14.07
C GLN A 293 -5.21 -7.88 -13.68
N PHE A 294 -5.87 -7.10 -14.55
CA PHE A 294 -6.30 -5.74 -14.22
C PHE A 294 -7.26 -5.72 -13.05
N LEU A 295 -8.25 -6.62 -13.03
CA LEU A 295 -9.20 -6.68 -11.93
C LEU A 295 -8.52 -7.05 -10.61
N GLU A 296 -7.56 -7.99 -10.62
CA GLU A 296 -6.78 -8.26 -9.42
C GLU A 296 -5.91 -7.07 -9.00
N ALA A 297 -5.33 -6.33 -9.93
CA ALA A 297 -4.54 -5.13 -9.65
C ALA A 297 -5.38 -4.00 -9.00
N LEU A 298 -6.67 -3.92 -9.30
CA LEU A 298 -7.60 -2.99 -8.63
C LEU A 298 -7.66 -3.22 -7.13
N ARG A 299 -7.36 -4.41 -6.61
CA ARG A 299 -7.33 -4.68 -5.15
C ARG A 299 -6.29 -3.85 -4.42
N PHE A 300 -5.24 -3.44 -5.13
CA PHE A 300 -4.11 -2.71 -4.58
C PHE A 300 -4.21 -1.21 -4.86
N GLU A 301 -5.25 -0.74 -5.55
CA GLU A 301 -5.52 0.70 -5.69
C GLU A 301 -5.97 1.30 -4.35
N ILE A 302 -5.36 2.41 -3.98
CA ILE A 302 -5.66 3.11 -2.72
C ILE A 302 -7.03 3.80 -2.82
N PHE A 303 -7.34 4.38 -3.98
CA PHE A 303 -8.57 5.11 -4.25
C PHE A 303 -9.35 4.48 -5.40
N GLU A 304 -10.66 4.69 -5.41
CA GLU A 304 -11.56 4.14 -6.44
C GLU A 304 -11.32 4.74 -7.83
N ASP A 305 -10.90 6.01 -7.89
CA ASP A 305 -10.71 6.78 -9.13
C ASP A 305 -9.29 6.66 -9.71
N SER A 306 -8.72 5.47 -9.64
CA SER A 306 -7.39 5.19 -10.16
C SER A 306 -7.30 5.31 -11.68
N ASP A 307 -6.07 5.50 -12.18
CA ASP A 307 -5.80 5.52 -13.62
C ASP A 307 -6.13 4.17 -14.29
N LEU A 308 -6.00 3.06 -13.56
CA LEU A 308 -6.44 1.75 -14.00
C LEU A 308 -7.97 1.67 -14.18
N THR A 309 -8.75 2.15 -13.20
CA THR A 309 -10.22 2.19 -13.30
C THR A 309 -10.65 3.03 -14.51
N LYS A 310 -10.05 4.21 -14.69
CA LYS A 310 -10.35 5.08 -15.83
C LYS A 310 -10.01 4.41 -17.16
N PHE A 311 -8.85 3.77 -17.26
CA PHE A 311 -8.46 3.03 -18.45
C PHE A 311 -9.45 1.91 -18.81
N LEU A 312 -9.88 1.11 -17.83
CA LEU A 312 -10.87 0.04 -18.05
C LEU A 312 -12.18 0.61 -18.60
N MET A 313 -12.68 1.68 -17.99
CA MET A 313 -13.93 2.34 -18.40
C MET A 313 -13.81 2.96 -19.80
N GLU A 314 -12.74 3.72 -20.06
CA GLU A 314 -12.49 4.31 -21.36
C GLU A 314 -12.38 3.24 -22.46
N ARG A 315 -11.72 2.11 -22.17
CA ARG A 315 -11.57 1.03 -23.15
C ARG A 315 -12.88 0.29 -23.40
N ALA A 316 -13.67 0.04 -22.36
CA ALA A 316 -15.00 -0.56 -22.48
C ALA A 316 -15.95 0.27 -23.36
N THR A 317 -15.87 1.61 -23.33
CA THR A 317 -16.67 2.46 -24.23
C THR A 317 -16.27 2.37 -25.70
N LYS A 318 -15.03 1.95 -25.99
CA LYS A 318 -14.45 1.92 -27.34
C LYS A 318 -14.47 0.53 -27.98
N ASP A 319 -14.37 -0.54 -27.20
CA ASP A 319 -14.30 -1.93 -27.68
C ASP A 319 -15.36 -2.82 -27.01
N ARG A 320 -16.35 -3.25 -27.79
CA ARG A 320 -17.46 -4.08 -27.29
C ARG A 320 -17.00 -5.44 -26.80
N ARG A 321 -15.96 -6.03 -27.40
CA ARG A 321 -15.44 -7.32 -26.92
C ARG A 321 -14.81 -7.13 -25.54
N PHE A 322 -14.01 -6.07 -25.39
CA PHE A 322 -13.45 -5.68 -24.10
C PHE A 322 -14.54 -5.44 -23.05
N ALA A 323 -15.57 -4.66 -23.37
CA ALA A 323 -16.68 -4.38 -22.46
C ALA A 323 -17.43 -5.66 -22.03
N THR A 324 -17.71 -6.56 -22.97
CA THR A 324 -18.40 -7.82 -22.68
C THR A 324 -17.59 -8.69 -21.74
N THR A 325 -16.30 -8.87 -22.01
CA THR A 325 -15.40 -9.66 -21.14
C THR A 325 -15.28 -9.02 -19.76
N LEU A 326 -15.06 -7.70 -19.71
CA LEU A 326 -14.95 -6.96 -18.45
C LEU A 326 -16.20 -7.12 -17.58
N TYR A 327 -17.39 -6.97 -18.17
CA TYR A 327 -18.67 -7.13 -17.45
C TYR A 327 -18.80 -8.51 -16.80
N TRP A 328 -18.49 -9.58 -17.54
CA TRP A 328 -18.59 -10.93 -17.00
C TRP A 328 -17.56 -11.15 -15.89
N GLU A 329 -16.31 -10.74 -16.10
CA GLU A 329 -15.25 -10.85 -15.10
C GLU A 329 -15.56 -10.06 -13.81
N LEU A 330 -16.17 -8.88 -13.92
CA LEU A 330 -16.66 -8.10 -12.78
C LEU A 330 -17.83 -8.78 -12.08
N SER A 331 -18.81 -9.30 -12.83
CA SER A 331 -19.99 -9.98 -12.28
C SER A 331 -19.62 -11.15 -11.35
N HIS A 332 -18.60 -11.92 -11.72
CA HIS A 332 -18.07 -13.01 -10.88
C HIS A 332 -17.41 -12.49 -9.58
N ARG A 333 -16.85 -11.28 -9.58
CA ARG A 333 -16.16 -10.69 -8.42
C ARG A 333 -17.09 -9.89 -7.51
N VAL A 334 -18.16 -9.31 -8.03
CA VAL A 334 -19.21 -8.67 -7.22
C VAL A 334 -19.85 -9.68 -6.28
N THR A 335 -20.01 -10.93 -6.72
CA THR A 335 -20.56 -12.01 -5.89
C THR A 335 -19.55 -12.63 -4.92
N SER A 336 -18.29 -12.16 -4.92
CA SER A 336 -17.23 -12.71 -4.07
C SER A 336 -17.38 -12.34 -2.58
N GLN A 337 -16.77 -13.16 -1.72
CA GLN A 337 -16.84 -12.99 -0.26
C GLN A 337 -15.92 -11.91 0.31
N LEU A 338 -15.15 -11.17 -0.52
CA LEU A 338 -14.25 -10.10 -0.09
C LEU A 338 -14.94 -8.74 -0.23
N PRO A 339 -15.54 -8.17 0.84
CA PRO A 339 -16.55 -7.14 0.65
C PRO A 339 -16.06 -5.80 0.09
N PRO A 340 -14.91 -5.24 0.51
CA PRO A 340 -14.43 -3.99 -0.08
C PRO A 340 -14.09 -4.16 -1.57
N TYR A 341 -13.52 -5.30 -1.95
CA TYR A 341 -13.21 -5.60 -3.35
C TYR A 341 -14.47 -5.81 -4.19
N SER A 342 -15.42 -6.60 -3.68
CA SER A 342 -16.75 -6.79 -4.31
C SER A 342 -17.48 -5.45 -4.50
N THR A 343 -17.41 -4.55 -3.52
CA THR A 343 -18.03 -3.22 -3.61
C THR A 343 -17.36 -2.37 -4.68
N ARG A 344 -16.02 -2.34 -4.73
CA ARG A 344 -15.25 -1.68 -5.80
C ARG A 344 -15.64 -2.21 -7.18
N CYS A 345 -15.64 -3.53 -7.35
CA CYS A 345 -16.09 -4.16 -8.60
C CYS A 345 -17.56 -3.88 -8.93
N GLY A 346 -18.40 -3.52 -7.95
CA GLY A 346 -19.79 -3.14 -8.20
C GLY A 346 -19.97 -1.67 -8.59
N TYR A 347 -19.00 -0.80 -8.29
CA TYR A 347 -18.99 0.59 -8.73
C TYR A 347 -18.50 0.77 -10.17
N ILE A 348 -17.59 -0.11 -10.60
CA ILE A 348 -17.06 -0.21 -11.97
C ILE A 348 -18.06 -0.97 -12.82
#